data_AF-A0A653CGH8-F1
#
_entry.id   AF-A0A653CGH8-F1
#
_cell.length_a   1.000
_cell.length_b   1.000
_cell.length_c   1.000
_cell.angle_alpha   90.00
_cell.angle_beta   90.00
_cell.angle_gamma   90.00
#
_symmetry.space_group_name_H-M   'P 1'
#
loop_
_entity.id
_entity.type
_entity.pdbx_description
1 polymer ?
#
loop_
_entity_poly.entity_id
_entity_poly.type
_entity_poly.pdbx_seq_one_letter_code
_entity_poly.pdbx_strand_id
1 'polypeptide(L)'
;MEFKDLCSFFEEIRQTKTPNDKRKLIRERFKKIRDDKSRSSSFDFYQVLRLFVPNFDRERGSFNMKEAKMSRVLTKLLDLPPGHDRNVLSKSHLMAGQATDFGDVVYSVIRKYLRSYKNQVTVDEINKFLDDLTKRQNEQEAEQAMMQMFQKMPAENIRWIIRIILKDLKLGVSSNTILNCYHTDGAAYYATNNSLNKVCEVLADENVKLNELEIEIFEPFRPMLSKRIENSNFKKEFPENKEFYVEEKFDGERFQLHMKEENFMYFSRNGFNYTDNLGKNYETGIFTPKLRGLLEPRIKKLILDGELMLWDTKYGNFGCKGMALDVKKLNDTGRYQPCFCVFDIIMFNDRVLTNQPLKERREILATVFRETEQLW
;
A
#
# COMPACT_ATOMS: atom_id res chain seq x y z
N MET A 1 -12.83 -21.00 6.03
CA MET A 1 -14.17 -20.37 6.08
C MET A 1 -15.02 -20.91 4.94
N GLU A 2 -16.35 -20.94 5.12
CA GLU A 2 -17.26 -21.36 4.06
C GLU A 2 -17.36 -20.29 2.97
N PHE A 3 -17.42 -20.71 1.71
CA PHE A 3 -17.60 -19.80 0.58
C PHE A 3 -18.96 -19.08 0.64
N LYS A 4 -20.00 -19.72 1.18
CA LYS A 4 -21.31 -19.08 1.38
C LYS A 4 -21.23 -17.84 2.28
N ASP A 5 -20.34 -17.84 3.27
CA ASP A 5 -20.18 -16.72 4.19
C ASP A 5 -19.47 -15.56 3.49
N LEU A 6 -18.50 -15.88 2.63
CA LEU A 6 -17.85 -14.92 1.73
C LEU A 6 -18.85 -14.31 0.73
N CYS A 7 -19.69 -15.14 0.10
CA CYS A 7 -20.76 -14.69 -0.79
C CYS A 7 -21.78 -13.79 -0.10
N SER A 8 -22.17 -14.13 1.14
CA SER A 8 -23.08 -13.33 1.95
C SER A 8 -22.46 -11.97 2.27
N PHE A 9 -21.16 -11.94 2.56
CA PHE A 9 -20.42 -10.71 2.78
C PHE A 9 -20.34 -9.85 1.50
N PHE A 10 -20.10 -10.43 0.33
CA PHE A 10 -20.16 -9.69 -0.94
C PHE A 10 -21.55 -9.06 -1.17
N GLU A 11 -22.61 -9.80 -0.88
CA GLU A 11 -23.98 -9.29 -1.01
C GLU A 11 -24.26 -8.15 -0.04
N GLU A 12 -23.82 -8.25 1.21
CA GLU A 12 -23.95 -7.20 2.23
C GLU A 12 -23.25 -5.91 1.80
N ILE A 13 -22.02 -6.01 1.25
CA ILE A 13 -21.30 -4.86 0.69
C ILE A 13 -22.08 -4.25 -0.47
N ARG A 14 -22.62 -5.08 -1.36
CA ARG A 14 -23.34 -4.62 -2.55
C ARG A 14 -24.62 -3.86 -2.18
N GLN A 15 -25.36 -4.33 -1.17
CA GLN A 15 -26.61 -3.72 -0.67
C GLN A 15 -26.38 -2.46 0.17
N THR A 16 -25.19 -2.32 0.76
CA THR A 16 -24.81 -1.12 1.51
C THR A 16 -24.80 0.11 0.60
N LYS A 17 -25.45 1.21 1.01
CA LYS A 17 -25.72 2.34 0.10
C LYS A 17 -24.52 3.26 -0.10
N THR A 18 -23.86 3.68 0.98
CA THR A 18 -22.83 4.72 0.89
C THR A 18 -21.42 4.12 0.79
N PRO A 19 -20.49 4.77 0.07
CA PRO A 19 -19.10 4.32 0.00
C PRO A 19 -18.40 4.24 1.37
N ASN A 20 -18.77 5.13 2.31
CA ASN A 20 -18.19 5.13 3.65
C ASN A 20 -18.68 3.94 4.48
N ASP A 21 -19.98 3.63 4.43
CA ASP A 21 -20.54 2.46 5.13
C ASP A 21 -19.96 1.16 4.56
N LYS A 22 -19.76 1.08 3.23
CA LYS A 22 -19.07 -0.06 2.60
C LYS A 22 -17.66 -0.24 3.16
N ARG A 23 -16.87 0.84 3.23
CA ARG A 23 -15.50 0.80 3.79
C ARG A 23 -15.51 0.35 5.25
N LYS A 24 -16.44 0.87 6.05
CA LYS A 24 -16.59 0.51 7.47
C LYS A 24 -16.91 -0.98 7.61
N LEU A 25 -17.93 -1.46 6.88
CA LEU A 25 -18.32 -2.87 6.85
C LEU A 25 -17.14 -3.78 6.45
N ILE A 26 -16.41 -3.41 5.40
CA ILE A 26 -15.28 -4.21 4.92
C ILE A 26 -14.19 -4.30 6.00
N ARG A 27 -13.79 -3.18 6.60
CA ARG A 27 -12.79 -3.15 7.68
C ARG A 27 -13.19 -4.00 8.87
N GLU A 28 -14.43 -3.84 9.36
CA GLU A 28 -14.92 -4.60 10.51
C GLU A 28 -14.93 -6.11 10.25
N ARG A 29 -15.34 -6.53 9.06
CA ARG A 29 -15.34 -7.94 8.65
C ARG A 29 -13.93 -8.48 8.42
N PHE A 30 -13.04 -7.70 7.81
CA PHE A 30 -11.64 -8.09 7.62
C PHE A 30 -10.93 -8.27 8.95
N LYS A 31 -11.14 -7.36 9.90
CA LYS A 31 -10.64 -7.50 11.26
C LYS A 31 -11.14 -8.78 11.94
N LYS A 32 -12.46 -9.05 11.87
CA LYS A 32 -13.04 -10.30 12.39
C LYS A 32 -12.43 -11.56 11.75
N ILE A 33 -12.13 -11.53 10.45
CA ILE A 33 -11.49 -12.65 9.75
C ILE A 33 -10.04 -12.83 10.20
N ARG A 34 -9.32 -11.73 10.46
CA ARG A 34 -7.92 -11.74 10.94
C ARG A 34 -7.81 -12.24 12.38
N ASP A 35 -8.72 -11.81 13.25
CA ASP A 35 -8.73 -12.11 14.68
C ASP A 35 -9.31 -13.51 15.02
N ASP A 36 -9.81 -14.25 14.02
CA ASP A 36 -10.46 -15.54 14.22
C ASP A 36 -9.44 -16.67 14.54
N LYS A 37 -9.10 -16.77 15.83
CA LYS A 37 -8.17 -17.77 16.39
C LYS A 37 -8.63 -19.23 16.25
N SER A 38 -9.88 -19.48 15.84
CA SER A 38 -10.39 -20.84 15.60
C SER A 38 -9.87 -21.44 14.30
N ARG A 39 -9.25 -20.62 13.44
CA ARG A 39 -8.66 -21.04 12.18
C ARG A 39 -7.25 -21.56 12.42
N SER A 40 -6.87 -22.62 11.71
CA SER A 40 -5.54 -23.24 11.82
C SER A 40 -4.43 -22.20 11.63
N SER A 41 -3.23 -22.51 12.11
CA SER A 41 -1.99 -21.75 11.83
C SER A 41 -1.69 -21.59 10.33
N SER A 42 -2.44 -22.24 9.44
CA SER A 42 -2.36 -22.15 7.99
C SER A 42 -3.40 -21.21 7.36
N PHE A 43 -4.22 -20.50 8.15
CA PHE A 43 -5.20 -19.57 7.58
C PHE A 43 -4.51 -18.32 7.04
N ASP A 44 -4.22 -18.38 5.75
CA ASP A 44 -3.63 -17.29 4.99
C ASP A 44 -4.74 -16.35 4.48
N PHE A 45 -4.79 -15.12 5.00
CA PHE A 45 -5.77 -14.10 4.58
C PHE A 45 -5.71 -13.85 3.07
N TYR A 46 -4.56 -14.11 2.43
CA TYR A 46 -4.41 -14.08 0.97
C TYR A 46 -5.47 -14.91 0.25
N GLN A 47 -5.85 -16.09 0.76
CA GLN A 47 -6.88 -16.94 0.16
C GLN A 47 -8.25 -16.25 0.07
N VAL A 48 -8.55 -15.36 1.00
CA VAL A 48 -9.77 -14.52 0.98
C VAL A 48 -9.54 -13.28 0.11
N LEU A 49 -8.42 -12.58 0.30
CA LEU A 49 -8.14 -11.31 -0.37
C LEU A 49 -8.09 -11.48 -1.90
N ARG A 50 -7.49 -12.56 -2.40
CA ARG A 50 -7.43 -12.85 -3.84
C ARG A 50 -8.79 -13.09 -4.50
N LEU A 51 -9.78 -13.55 -3.73
CA LEU A 51 -11.17 -13.66 -4.22
C LEU A 51 -11.93 -12.34 -4.13
N PHE A 52 -11.50 -11.43 -3.24
CA PHE A 52 -12.06 -10.08 -3.06
C PHE A 52 -11.58 -9.07 -4.11
N VAL A 53 -10.35 -9.24 -4.60
CA VAL A 53 -9.75 -8.41 -5.66
C VAL A 53 -9.19 -9.30 -6.78
N PRO A 54 -10.04 -10.07 -7.48
CA PRO A 54 -9.60 -11.07 -8.46
C PRO A 54 -8.87 -10.46 -9.67
N ASN A 55 -9.09 -9.17 -9.95
CA ASN A 55 -8.34 -8.40 -10.95
C ASN A 55 -6.88 -8.13 -10.55
N PHE A 56 -6.55 -8.23 -9.26
CA PHE A 56 -5.19 -8.11 -8.71
C PHE A 56 -4.54 -9.47 -8.40
N ASP A 57 -5.22 -10.58 -8.68
CA ASP A 57 -4.62 -11.92 -8.59
C ASP A 57 -3.67 -12.14 -9.78
N ARG A 58 -2.36 -12.09 -9.49
CA ARG A 58 -1.26 -12.29 -10.44
C ARG A 58 -0.69 -13.71 -10.41
N GLU A 59 -0.93 -14.47 -9.35
CA GLU A 59 -0.44 -15.84 -9.23
C GLU A 59 -1.25 -16.81 -10.09
N ARG A 60 -2.56 -16.54 -10.25
CA ARG A 60 -3.40 -17.28 -11.21
C ARG A 60 -3.31 -16.71 -12.61
N GLY A 61 -3.05 -17.58 -13.58
CA GLY A 61 -3.16 -17.30 -15.00
C GLY A 61 -4.59 -16.97 -15.44
N SER A 62 -4.77 -16.68 -16.73
CA SER A 62 -6.12 -16.47 -17.29
C SER A 62 -6.93 -17.76 -17.24
N PHE A 63 -8.16 -17.68 -16.71
CA PHE A 63 -9.12 -18.79 -16.78
C PHE A 63 -9.54 -19.11 -18.21
N ASN A 64 -9.44 -18.16 -19.16
CA ASN A 64 -9.96 -18.26 -20.53
C ASN A 64 -11.45 -18.64 -20.60
N MET A 65 -12.19 -18.24 -19.56
CA MET A 65 -13.62 -18.46 -19.38
C MET A 65 -14.36 -17.12 -19.41
N LYS A 66 -14.95 -16.81 -20.57
CA LYS A 66 -15.80 -15.63 -20.78
C LYS A 66 -17.28 -16.01 -20.78
N GLU A 67 -18.14 -15.01 -20.76
CA GLU A 67 -19.59 -15.08 -20.62
C GLU A 67 -20.24 -16.06 -21.62
N ALA A 68 -19.81 -16.05 -22.89
CA ALA A 68 -20.30 -16.98 -23.90
C ALA A 68 -20.03 -18.46 -23.55
N LYS A 69 -18.82 -18.75 -23.04
CA LYS A 69 -18.44 -20.10 -22.61
C LYS A 69 -19.18 -20.50 -21.33
N MET A 70 -19.28 -19.58 -20.36
CA MET A 70 -20.09 -19.76 -19.15
C MET A 70 -21.55 -20.09 -19.47
N SER A 71 -22.12 -19.39 -20.45
CA SER A 71 -23.51 -19.61 -20.90
C SER A 71 -23.69 -21.02 -21.47
N ARG A 72 -22.72 -21.53 -22.23
CA ARG A 72 -22.73 -22.91 -22.74
C ARG A 72 -22.69 -23.93 -21.60
N VAL A 73 -21.80 -23.74 -20.64
CA VAL A 73 -21.65 -24.63 -19.47
C VAL A 73 -22.94 -24.69 -18.66
N LEU A 74 -23.54 -23.54 -18.37
CA LEU A 74 -24.79 -23.47 -17.61
C LEU A 74 -25.98 -24.06 -18.37
N THR A 75 -26.06 -23.82 -19.70
CA THR A 75 -27.09 -24.42 -20.56
C THR A 75 -27.01 -25.95 -20.53
N LYS A 76 -25.79 -26.50 -20.60
CA LYS A 76 -25.53 -27.94 -20.53
C LYS A 76 -25.78 -28.51 -19.14
N LEU A 77 -25.34 -27.82 -18.09
CA LEU A 77 -25.52 -28.23 -16.70
C LEU A 77 -27.00 -28.38 -16.32
N LEU A 78 -27.84 -27.45 -16.78
CA LEU A 78 -29.27 -27.40 -16.46
C LEU A 78 -30.16 -28.11 -17.49
N ASP A 79 -29.56 -28.67 -18.55
CA ASP A 79 -30.26 -29.25 -19.70
C ASP A 79 -31.38 -28.33 -20.23
N LEU A 80 -31.06 -27.05 -20.45
CA LEU A 80 -32.08 -26.06 -20.80
C LEU A 80 -32.64 -26.33 -22.21
N PRO A 81 -33.97 -26.48 -22.35
CA PRO A 81 -34.58 -26.63 -23.65
C PRO A 81 -34.43 -25.32 -24.46
N PRO A 82 -34.55 -25.39 -25.80
CA PRO A 82 -34.75 -24.19 -26.61
C PRO A 82 -35.90 -23.35 -26.06
N GLY A 83 -35.66 -22.07 -25.77
CA GLY A 83 -36.66 -21.23 -25.14
C GLY A 83 -36.09 -19.95 -24.53
N HIS A 84 -36.94 -19.25 -23.77
CA HIS A 84 -36.62 -17.95 -23.18
C HIS A 84 -35.35 -17.99 -22.33
N ASP A 85 -35.27 -18.89 -21.35
CA ASP A 85 -34.14 -18.94 -20.40
C ASP A 85 -32.80 -19.26 -21.07
N ARG A 86 -32.79 -20.20 -22.05
CA ARG A 86 -31.61 -20.47 -22.88
C ARG A 86 -31.21 -19.27 -23.74
N ASN A 87 -32.18 -18.52 -24.25
CA ASN A 87 -31.92 -17.29 -25.02
C ASN A 87 -31.37 -16.17 -24.13
N VAL A 88 -31.87 -16.02 -22.91
CA VAL A 88 -31.36 -15.03 -21.94
C VAL A 88 -29.89 -15.29 -21.63
N LEU A 89 -29.50 -16.53 -21.31
CA LEU A 89 -28.09 -16.88 -21.10
C LEU A 89 -27.25 -16.66 -22.38
N SER A 90 -27.71 -17.19 -23.51
CA SER A 90 -26.91 -17.17 -24.75
C SER A 90 -26.83 -15.82 -25.46
N LYS A 91 -27.71 -14.84 -25.16
CA LYS A 91 -27.69 -13.53 -25.84
C LYS A 91 -27.27 -12.38 -24.92
N SER A 92 -27.38 -12.54 -23.61
CA SER A 92 -27.01 -11.48 -22.65
C SER A 92 -25.54 -11.06 -22.74
N HIS A 93 -24.65 -11.99 -23.07
CA HIS A 93 -23.24 -11.67 -23.29
C HIS A 93 -22.98 -10.82 -24.55
N LEU A 94 -23.90 -10.80 -25.52
CA LEU A 94 -23.81 -9.94 -26.72
C LEU A 94 -24.22 -8.49 -26.41
N MET A 95 -24.91 -8.29 -25.29
CA MET A 95 -25.24 -6.97 -24.74
C MET A 95 -24.23 -6.54 -23.66
N ALA A 96 -23.15 -7.30 -23.45
CA ALA A 96 -22.10 -7.00 -22.49
C ALA A 96 -21.33 -5.74 -22.95
N GLY A 97 -21.54 -4.64 -22.23
CA GLY A 97 -21.12 -3.29 -22.62
C GLY A 97 -22.20 -2.24 -22.35
N GLN A 98 -23.47 -2.65 -22.33
CA GLN A 98 -24.55 -1.94 -21.65
C GLN A 98 -24.57 -2.36 -20.16
N ALA A 99 -25.22 -1.60 -19.28
CA ALA A 99 -25.16 -1.67 -17.81
C ALA A 99 -25.62 -3.01 -17.14
N THR A 100 -25.59 -4.13 -17.87
CA THR A 100 -26.10 -5.43 -17.46
C THR A 100 -25.00 -6.28 -16.82
N ASP A 101 -25.21 -6.70 -15.59
CA ASP A 101 -24.31 -7.60 -14.85
C ASP A 101 -24.62 -9.07 -15.21
N PHE A 102 -23.68 -9.74 -15.90
CA PHE A 102 -23.84 -11.13 -16.31
C PHE A 102 -24.06 -12.10 -15.13
N GLY A 103 -23.48 -11.83 -13.96
CA GLY A 103 -23.70 -12.65 -12.77
C GLY A 103 -25.16 -12.63 -12.31
N ASP A 104 -25.81 -11.46 -12.38
CA ASP A 104 -27.24 -11.35 -12.04
C ASP A 104 -28.15 -11.95 -13.12
N VAL A 105 -27.77 -11.81 -14.41
CA VAL A 105 -28.50 -12.47 -15.49
C VAL A 105 -28.48 -13.98 -15.28
N VAL A 106 -27.31 -14.55 -15.02
CA VAL A 106 -27.17 -15.97 -14.69
C VAL A 106 -28.04 -16.34 -13.50
N TYR A 107 -27.94 -15.59 -12.39
CA TYR A 107 -28.74 -15.84 -11.19
C TYR A 107 -30.24 -15.87 -11.48
N SER A 108 -30.75 -14.94 -12.29
CA SER A 108 -32.18 -14.83 -12.63
C SER A 108 -32.73 -16.08 -13.33
N VAL A 109 -31.87 -16.79 -14.08
CA VAL A 109 -32.21 -18.03 -14.78
C VAL A 109 -32.02 -19.24 -13.86
N ILE A 110 -30.79 -19.43 -13.35
CA ILE A 110 -30.42 -20.70 -12.69
C ILE A 110 -31.20 -20.96 -11.41
N ARG A 111 -31.66 -19.91 -10.70
CA ARG A 111 -32.45 -20.03 -9.47
C ARG A 111 -33.81 -20.73 -9.68
N LYS A 112 -34.30 -20.80 -10.93
CA LYS A 112 -35.55 -21.49 -11.29
C LYS A 112 -35.37 -23.01 -11.35
N TYR A 113 -34.14 -23.46 -11.63
CA TYR A 113 -33.81 -24.85 -11.93
C TYR A 113 -33.01 -25.52 -10.80
N LEU A 114 -32.11 -24.78 -10.16
CA LEU A 114 -31.31 -25.28 -9.06
C LEU A 114 -32.10 -25.21 -7.75
N ARG A 115 -32.35 -26.36 -7.14
CA ARG A 115 -32.85 -26.44 -5.76
C ARG A 115 -31.69 -26.20 -4.78
N SER A 116 -31.99 -25.62 -3.63
CA SER A 116 -30.99 -25.33 -2.61
C SER A 116 -30.33 -26.62 -2.11
N TYR A 117 -29.05 -26.84 -2.46
CA TYR A 117 -28.24 -27.92 -1.90
C TYR A 117 -27.48 -27.41 -0.68
N LYS A 118 -27.64 -28.09 0.45
CA LYS A 118 -26.80 -27.90 1.65
C LYS A 118 -25.44 -28.55 1.37
N ASN A 119 -24.53 -27.84 0.71
CA ASN A 119 -23.12 -28.23 0.65
C ASN A 119 -22.22 -27.08 1.11
N GLN A 120 -21.27 -27.43 1.96
CA GLN A 120 -20.27 -26.57 2.59
C GLN A 120 -19.02 -26.61 1.71
N VAL A 121 -18.98 -25.75 0.67
CA VAL A 121 -17.75 -25.55 -0.11
C VAL A 121 -16.95 -24.46 0.58
N THR A 122 -15.73 -24.76 0.93
CA THR A 122 -14.81 -23.85 1.61
C THR A 122 -14.12 -22.90 0.62
N VAL A 123 -13.60 -21.78 1.12
CA VAL A 123 -12.77 -20.86 0.33
C VAL A 123 -11.53 -21.56 -0.25
N ASP A 124 -10.95 -22.53 0.47
CA ASP A 124 -9.76 -23.26 0.01
C ASP A 124 -10.10 -24.19 -1.16
N GLU A 125 -11.25 -24.87 -1.10
CA GLU A 125 -11.75 -25.68 -2.23
C GLU A 125 -12.06 -24.81 -3.45
N ILE A 126 -12.60 -23.61 -3.26
CA ILE A 126 -12.80 -22.65 -4.36
C ILE A 126 -11.46 -22.23 -4.95
N ASN A 127 -10.47 -21.87 -4.13
CA ASN A 127 -9.16 -21.49 -4.63
C ASN A 127 -8.49 -22.64 -5.39
N LYS A 128 -8.53 -23.86 -4.86
CA LYS A 128 -8.02 -25.05 -5.54
C LYS A 128 -8.70 -25.27 -6.89
N PHE A 129 -10.03 -25.19 -6.94
CA PHE A 129 -10.78 -25.30 -8.19
C PHE A 129 -10.37 -24.24 -9.21
N LEU A 130 -10.23 -22.99 -8.78
CA LEU A 130 -9.80 -21.89 -9.66
C LEU A 130 -8.36 -22.12 -10.15
N ASP A 131 -7.46 -22.61 -9.29
CA ASP A 131 -6.09 -22.94 -9.68
C ASP A 131 -6.09 -24.06 -10.73
N ASP A 132 -6.86 -25.13 -10.53
CA ASP A 132 -7.00 -26.23 -11.48
C ASP A 132 -7.64 -25.77 -12.81
N LEU A 133 -8.60 -24.84 -12.75
CA LEU A 133 -9.22 -24.21 -13.93
C LEU A 133 -8.23 -23.36 -14.74
N THR A 134 -7.06 -23.00 -14.20
CA THR A 134 -5.98 -22.38 -14.99
C THR A 134 -5.03 -23.41 -15.62
N LYS A 135 -5.00 -24.64 -15.10
CA LYS A 135 -4.08 -25.73 -15.50
C LYS A 135 -4.65 -26.72 -16.53
N ARG A 136 -5.96 -26.65 -16.82
CA ARG A 136 -6.65 -27.39 -17.88
C ARG A 136 -5.90 -27.40 -19.22
N GLN A 137 -6.00 -28.50 -19.95
CA GLN A 137 -5.38 -28.65 -21.27
C GLN A 137 -6.30 -28.22 -22.41
N ASN A 138 -7.61 -28.37 -22.21
CA ASN A 138 -8.61 -28.09 -23.24
C ASN A 138 -9.89 -27.51 -22.64
N GLU A 139 -10.80 -27.09 -23.53
CA GLU A 139 -12.06 -26.45 -23.13
C GLU A 139 -13.03 -27.44 -22.47
N GLN A 140 -13.01 -28.72 -22.86
CA GLN A 140 -13.90 -29.74 -22.33
C GLN A 140 -13.62 -30.04 -20.86
N GLU A 141 -12.35 -30.09 -20.46
CA GLU A 141 -11.92 -30.19 -19.06
C GLU A 141 -12.41 -29.00 -18.23
N ALA A 142 -12.31 -27.78 -18.77
CA ALA A 142 -12.82 -26.59 -18.10
C ALA A 142 -14.35 -26.66 -17.92
N GLU A 143 -15.08 -27.06 -18.97
CA GLU A 143 -16.53 -27.26 -18.91
C GLU A 143 -16.91 -28.26 -17.83
N GLN A 144 -16.28 -29.43 -17.80
CA GLN A 144 -16.53 -30.48 -16.82
C GLN A 144 -16.23 -30.02 -15.39
N ALA A 145 -15.07 -29.38 -15.16
CA ALA A 145 -14.69 -28.89 -13.84
C ALA A 145 -15.69 -27.85 -13.30
N MET A 146 -16.14 -26.92 -14.14
CA MET A 146 -17.15 -25.94 -13.73
C MET A 146 -18.50 -26.59 -13.44
N MET A 147 -18.96 -27.54 -14.26
CA MET A 147 -20.21 -28.26 -13.96
C MET A 147 -20.12 -28.98 -12.62
N GLN A 148 -19.03 -29.70 -12.36
CA GLN A 148 -18.80 -30.39 -11.09
C GLN A 148 -18.79 -29.43 -9.90
N MET A 149 -18.19 -28.25 -10.05
CA MET A 149 -18.17 -27.24 -8.99
C MET A 149 -19.55 -26.59 -8.80
N PHE A 150 -20.24 -26.21 -9.87
CA PHE A 150 -21.55 -25.56 -9.80
C PHE A 150 -22.64 -26.47 -9.23
N GLN A 151 -22.55 -27.80 -9.42
CA GLN A 151 -23.46 -28.76 -8.76
C GLN A 151 -23.32 -28.78 -7.24
N LYS A 152 -22.20 -28.31 -6.69
CA LYS A 152 -21.91 -28.35 -5.24
C LYS A 152 -22.39 -27.12 -4.48
N MET A 153 -22.99 -26.11 -5.15
CA MET A 153 -23.30 -24.84 -4.50
C MET A 153 -24.63 -24.25 -4.97
N PRO A 154 -25.31 -23.43 -4.14
CA PRO A 154 -26.58 -22.81 -4.50
C PRO A 154 -26.39 -21.69 -5.54
N ALA A 155 -27.49 -21.30 -6.19
CA ALA A 155 -27.52 -20.29 -7.24
C ALA A 155 -26.86 -18.95 -6.82
N GLU A 156 -27.05 -18.56 -5.57
CA GLU A 156 -26.49 -17.36 -4.95
C GLU A 156 -24.96 -17.38 -4.93
N ASN A 157 -24.34 -18.55 -4.77
CA ASN A 157 -22.89 -18.70 -4.77
C ASN A 157 -22.35 -18.80 -6.20
N ILE A 158 -23.08 -19.45 -7.11
CA ILE A 158 -22.71 -19.58 -8.53
C ILE A 158 -22.54 -18.20 -9.19
N ARG A 159 -23.43 -17.24 -8.90
CA ARG A 159 -23.27 -15.87 -9.45
C ARG A 159 -21.97 -15.20 -8.99
N TRP A 160 -21.52 -15.46 -7.76
CA TRP A 160 -20.30 -14.85 -7.23
C TRP A 160 -19.04 -15.50 -7.78
N ILE A 161 -19.01 -16.83 -7.91
CA ILE A 161 -17.86 -17.49 -8.54
C ILE A 161 -17.73 -17.09 -10.02
N ILE A 162 -18.83 -16.86 -10.73
CA ILE A 162 -18.81 -16.32 -12.10
C ILE A 162 -18.16 -14.93 -12.12
N ARG A 163 -18.57 -14.03 -11.21
CA ARG A 163 -17.96 -12.71 -11.08
C ARG A 163 -16.46 -12.77 -10.74
N ILE A 164 -16.05 -13.72 -9.89
CA ILE A 164 -14.63 -13.97 -9.58
C ILE A 164 -13.86 -14.40 -10.83
N ILE A 165 -14.39 -15.35 -11.60
CA ILE A 165 -13.74 -15.85 -12.83
C ILE A 165 -13.67 -14.76 -13.90
N LEU A 166 -14.70 -13.93 -14.03
CA LEU A 166 -14.70 -12.76 -14.91
C LEU A 166 -13.83 -11.62 -14.39
N LYS A 167 -13.31 -11.74 -13.16
CA LYS A 167 -12.50 -10.74 -12.43
C LYS A 167 -13.22 -9.40 -12.22
N ASP A 168 -14.55 -9.44 -12.06
CA ASP A 168 -15.38 -8.27 -11.81
C ASP A 168 -16.53 -8.57 -10.83
N LEU A 169 -16.35 -8.19 -9.56
CA LEU A 169 -17.30 -8.45 -8.48
C LEU A 169 -18.48 -7.48 -8.41
N LYS A 170 -18.45 -6.34 -9.11
CA LYS A 170 -19.54 -5.35 -9.06
C LYS A 170 -19.94 -4.89 -7.64
N LEU A 171 -18.98 -4.80 -6.71
CA LEU A 171 -19.23 -4.39 -5.31
C LEU A 171 -19.51 -2.90 -5.14
N GLY A 172 -19.24 -2.07 -6.16
CA GLY A 172 -19.34 -0.62 -6.08
C GLY A 172 -18.26 0.03 -5.20
N VAL A 173 -17.14 -0.66 -5.00
CA VAL A 173 -15.89 -0.17 -4.38
C VAL A 173 -14.72 -0.63 -5.22
N SER A 174 -13.68 0.20 -5.33
CA SER A 174 -12.50 -0.13 -6.14
C SER A 174 -11.58 -1.14 -5.43
N SER A 175 -10.83 -1.94 -6.19
CA SER A 175 -9.85 -2.88 -5.62
C SER A 175 -8.82 -2.19 -4.73
N ASN A 176 -8.36 -0.99 -5.10
CA ASN A 176 -7.48 -0.17 -4.24
C ASN A 176 -8.17 0.21 -2.92
N THR A 177 -9.46 0.52 -2.94
CA THR A 177 -10.21 0.79 -1.69
C THR A 177 -10.28 -0.46 -0.82
N ILE A 178 -10.49 -1.64 -1.42
CA ILE A 178 -10.52 -2.92 -0.70
C ILE A 178 -9.15 -3.21 -0.05
N LEU A 179 -8.05 -3.04 -0.80
CA LEU A 179 -6.70 -3.15 -0.24
C LEU A 179 -6.48 -2.17 0.92
N ASN A 180 -6.97 -0.94 0.79
CA ASN A 180 -6.91 0.08 1.85
C ASN A 180 -7.86 -0.18 3.03
N CYS A 181 -8.79 -1.14 2.90
CA CYS A 181 -9.57 -1.66 4.02
C CYS A 181 -8.88 -2.84 4.71
N TYR A 182 -7.98 -3.55 4.01
CA TYR A 182 -7.11 -4.56 4.60
C TYR A 182 -5.97 -3.92 5.39
N HIS A 183 -5.29 -2.93 4.81
CA HIS A 183 -4.24 -2.17 5.46
C HIS A 183 -4.22 -0.76 4.88
N THR A 184 -3.95 0.30 5.66
CA THR A 184 -3.99 1.69 5.15
C THR A 184 -3.06 1.92 3.96
N ASP A 185 -1.92 1.22 3.93
CA ASP A 185 -0.92 1.28 2.87
C ASP A 185 -1.09 0.18 1.80
N GLY A 186 -2.14 -0.63 1.88
CA GLY A 186 -2.31 -1.84 1.05
C GLY A 186 -2.25 -1.55 -0.45
N ALA A 187 -2.94 -0.51 -0.93
CA ALA A 187 -2.91 -0.15 -2.35
C ALA A 187 -1.56 0.41 -2.80
N ALA A 188 -0.88 1.18 -1.94
CA ALA A 188 0.43 1.74 -2.25
C ALA A 188 1.49 0.63 -2.33
N TYR A 189 1.49 -0.29 -1.36
CA TYR A 189 2.41 -1.41 -1.35
C TYR A 189 2.20 -2.35 -2.54
N TYR A 190 0.93 -2.65 -2.88
CA TYR A 190 0.61 -3.46 -4.05
C TYR A 190 1.05 -2.78 -5.35
N ALA A 191 0.92 -1.45 -5.48
CA ALA A 191 1.36 -0.73 -6.68
C ALA A 191 2.86 -0.89 -6.95
N THR A 192 3.68 -1.00 -5.91
CA THR A 192 5.14 -1.18 -6.02
C THR A 192 5.54 -2.65 -6.17
N ASN A 193 4.82 -3.58 -5.53
CA ASN A 193 5.23 -5.00 -5.46
C ASN A 193 4.43 -5.95 -6.38
N ASN A 194 3.23 -5.55 -6.80
CA ASN A 194 2.32 -6.31 -7.66
C ASN A 194 2.04 -7.75 -7.17
N SER A 195 2.03 -7.97 -5.85
CA SER A 195 1.76 -9.27 -5.22
C SER A 195 0.81 -9.09 -4.02
N LEU A 196 -0.34 -9.78 -4.07
CA LEU A 196 -1.29 -9.82 -2.96
C LEU A 196 -0.77 -10.66 -1.79
N ASN A 197 0.03 -11.68 -2.07
CA ASN A 197 0.64 -12.50 -1.05
C ASN A 197 1.60 -11.66 -0.18
N LYS A 198 2.51 -10.91 -0.81
CA LYS A 198 3.38 -9.95 -0.08
C LYS A 198 2.60 -8.89 0.69
N VAL A 199 1.47 -8.40 0.15
CA VAL A 199 0.58 -7.48 0.89
C VAL A 199 0.10 -8.15 2.18
N CYS A 200 -0.34 -9.41 2.13
CA CYS A 200 -0.81 -10.13 3.31
C CYS A 200 0.31 -10.48 4.29
N GLU A 201 1.52 -10.80 3.80
CA GLU A 201 2.66 -11.16 4.65
C GLU A 201 3.26 -9.93 5.36
N VAL A 202 3.54 -8.85 4.61
CA VAL A 202 4.24 -7.67 5.14
C VAL A 202 3.32 -6.75 5.92
N LEU A 203 2.04 -6.65 5.50
CA LEU A 203 1.03 -5.79 6.14
C LEU A 203 0.04 -6.60 7.00
N ALA A 204 0.50 -7.75 7.50
CA ALA A 204 -0.25 -8.62 8.40
C ALA A 204 -0.62 -7.92 9.71
N ASP A 205 0.25 -7.04 10.21
CA ASP A 205 -0.04 -6.15 11.34
C ASP A 205 -0.66 -4.85 10.82
N GLU A 206 -1.87 -4.52 11.30
CA GLU A 206 -2.59 -3.30 10.92
C GLU A 206 -1.92 -2.01 11.41
N ASN A 207 -0.98 -2.12 12.35
CA ASN A 207 -0.27 -0.99 12.93
C ASN A 207 1.07 -0.72 12.25
N VAL A 208 1.60 -1.69 11.47
CA VAL A 208 2.87 -1.54 10.76
C VAL A 208 2.64 -0.69 9.53
N LYS A 209 3.20 0.52 9.53
CA LYS A 209 3.09 1.41 8.39
C LYS A 209 4.31 1.28 7.49
N LEU A 210 4.11 1.41 6.19
CA LEU A 210 5.16 1.15 5.20
C LEU A 210 6.39 2.04 5.38
N ASN A 211 6.16 3.29 5.76
CA ASN A 211 7.18 4.29 6.03
C ASN A 211 7.99 4.03 7.31
N GLU A 212 7.64 3.04 8.14
CA GLU A 212 8.49 2.56 9.24
C GLU A 212 9.37 1.40 8.80
N LEU A 213 8.85 0.48 7.97
CA LEU A 213 9.60 -0.66 7.45
C LEU A 213 10.77 -0.27 6.53
N GLU A 214 10.70 0.90 5.89
CA GLU A 214 11.75 1.41 5.00
C GLU A 214 12.90 2.15 5.74
N ILE A 215 12.78 2.40 7.05
CA ILE A 215 13.75 3.22 7.78
C ILE A 215 14.65 2.34 8.66
N GLU A 216 15.89 2.19 8.23
CA GLU A 216 16.94 1.53 9.01
C GLU A 216 18.14 2.47 9.21
N ILE A 217 18.81 2.33 10.35
CA ILE A 217 20.03 3.12 10.61
C ILE A 217 21.11 2.74 9.59
N PHE A 218 21.81 3.73 9.05
CA PHE A 218 22.79 3.58 7.97
C PHE A 218 22.29 3.07 6.61
N GLU A 219 20.98 2.95 6.40
CA GLU A 219 20.39 2.71 5.08
C GLU A 219 19.68 3.99 4.58
N PRO A 220 19.99 4.48 3.37
CA PRO A 220 19.34 5.67 2.83
C PRO A 220 17.89 5.39 2.47
N PHE A 221 17.00 6.31 2.81
CA PHE A 221 15.60 6.26 2.38
C PHE A 221 15.28 7.40 1.40
N ARG A 222 14.10 7.36 0.77
CA ARG A 222 13.67 8.44 -0.13
C ARG A 222 13.10 9.60 0.68
N PRO A 223 13.65 10.82 0.59
CA PRO A 223 13.11 11.97 1.34
C PRO A 223 11.69 12.33 0.92
N MET A 224 10.92 12.88 1.88
CA MET A 224 9.62 13.47 1.61
C MET A 224 9.76 14.67 0.65
N LEU A 225 8.84 14.82 -0.30
CA LEU A 225 8.84 15.90 -1.29
C LEU A 225 7.71 16.90 -1.03
N SER A 226 7.96 18.17 -1.34
CA SER A 226 6.95 19.22 -1.30
C SER A 226 6.14 19.25 -2.60
N LYS A 227 4.81 19.34 -2.50
CA LYS A 227 3.93 19.65 -3.64
C LYS A 227 3.92 21.16 -3.88
N ARG A 228 4.09 21.58 -5.14
CA ARG A 228 3.88 22.98 -5.52
C ARG A 228 2.39 23.31 -5.50
N ILE A 229 2.02 24.38 -4.80
CA ILE A 229 0.64 24.86 -4.70
C ILE A 229 0.55 26.20 -5.42
N GLU A 230 -0.45 26.33 -6.30
CA GLU A 230 -0.78 27.61 -6.94
C GLU A 230 -1.61 28.47 -5.97
N ASN A 231 -1.42 29.79 -6.01
CA ASN A 231 -2.09 30.73 -5.11
C ASN A 231 -3.63 30.60 -5.15
N SER A 232 -4.20 30.31 -6.33
CA SER A 232 -5.64 30.07 -6.52
C SER A 232 -6.18 28.90 -5.69
N ASN A 233 -5.32 27.92 -5.37
CA ASN A 233 -5.66 26.71 -4.63
C ASN A 233 -5.27 26.76 -3.16
N PHE A 234 -4.66 27.85 -2.68
CA PHE A 234 -4.13 27.92 -1.31
C PHE A 234 -5.20 27.63 -0.25
N LYS A 235 -6.36 28.31 -0.31
CA LYS A 235 -7.47 28.10 0.65
C LYS A 235 -8.08 26.70 0.62
N LYS A 236 -7.95 25.99 -0.50
CA LYS A 236 -8.44 24.62 -0.66
C LYS A 236 -7.52 23.62 0.04
N GLU A 237 -6.21 23.82 -0.06
CA GLU A 237 -5.21 22.95 0.57
C GLU A 237 -4.99 23.32 2.06
N PHE A 238 -5.14 24.61 2.40
CA PHE A 238 -4.99 25.16 3.76
C PHE A 238 -6.27 25.89 4.19
N PRO A 239 -7.30 25.16 4.66
CA PRO A 239 -8.52 25.76 5.19
C PRO A 239 -8.28 26.46 6.54
N GLU A 240 -9.07 27.49 6.83
CA GLU A 240 -8.90 28.38 8.01
C GLU A 240 -8.96 27.65 9.37
N ASN A 241 -9.53 26.45 9.41
CA ASN A 241 -9.63 25.63 10.62
C ASN A 241 -8.45 24.67 10.85
N LYS A 242 -7.34 24.83 10.09
CA LYS A 242 -6.14 24.02 10.25
C LYS A 242 -4.91 24.89 10.44
N GLU A 243 -4.11 24.52 11.44
CA GLU A 243 -2.80 25.11 11.67
C GLU A 243 -1.76 24.47 10.74
N PHE A 244 -0.78 25.26 10.32
CA PHE A 244 0.35 24.81 9.51
C PHE A 244 1.61 25.58 9.90
N TYR A 245 2.77 24.99 9.61
CA TYR A 245 4.06 25.63 9.80
C TYR A 245 4.50 26.34 8.52
N VAL A 246 5.18 27.47 8.70
CA VAL A 246 5.89 28.19 7.64
C VAL A 246 7.35 28.17 8.01
N GLU A 247 8.18 27.67 7.09
CA GLU A 247 9.61 27.51 7.29
C GLU A 247 10.35 28.09 6.10
N GLU A 248 11.56 28.60 6.36
CA GLU A 248 12.43 29.08 5.30
C GLU A 248 12.85 27.92 4.41
N LYS A 249 12.73 28.13 3.10
CA LYS A 249 13.21 27.16 2.12
C LYS A 249 14.70 27.40 1.86
N PHE A 250 15.54 26.62 2.50
CA PHE A 250 16.98 26.62 2.23
C PHE A 250 17.29 26.18 0.78
N ASP A 251 18.33 26.78 0.20
CA ASP A 251 18.80 26.53 -1.18
C ASP A 251 20.20 25.92 -1.17
N GLY A 252 20.27 24.68 -0.65
CA GLY A 252 21.52 23.93 -0.52
C GLY A 252 21.43 22.55 -1.16
N GLU A 253 21.99 21.58 -0.48
CA GLU A 253 21.92 20.17 -0.84
C GLU A 253 21.17 19.38 0.23
N ARG A 254 20.08 18.73 -0.14
CA ARG A 254 19.31 17.86 0.76
C ARG A 254 20.14 16.65 1.21
N PHE A 255 20.28 16.49 2.52
CA PHE A 255 21.06 15.42 3.15
C PHE A 255 20.32 14.75 4.32
N GLN A 256 20.52 13.44 4.43
CA GLN A 256 20.17 12.65 5.61
C GLN A 256 21.44 12.42 6.43
N LEU A 257 21.40 12.72 7.72
CA LEU A 257 22.47 12.42 8.67
C LEU A 257 22.03 11.25 9.55
N HIS A 258 22.76 10.14 9.47
CA HIS A 258 22.55 8.96 10.30
C HIS A 258 23.67 8.89 11.32
N MET A 259 23.36 8.67 12.59
CA MET A 259 24.33 8.48 13.66
C MET A 259 24.00 7.24 14.48
N LYS A 260 25.01 6.41 14.77
CA LYS A 260 24.95 5.31 15.72
C LYS A 260 26.25 5.23 16.50
N GLU A 261 26.20 5.36 17.82
CA GLU A 261 27.36 5.21 18.70
C GLU A 261 28.59 5.98 18.19
N GLU A 262 28.41 7.28 17.94
CA GLU A 262 29.44 8.22 17.43
C GLU A 262 29.97 7.92 16.01
N ASN A 263 29.40 6.95 15.30
CA ASN A 263 29.63 6.73 13.88
C ASN A 263 28.55 7.45 13.07
N PHE A 264 28.96 8.12 12.01
CA PHE A 264 28.10 8.97 11.19
C PHE A 264 28.09 8.48 9.75
N MET A 265 26.93 8.60 9.09
CA MET A 265 26.81 8.49 7.64
C MET A 265 25.93 9.59 7.06
N TYR A 266 26.27 10.00 5.85
CA TYR A 266 25.61 11.11 5.16
C TYR A 266 25.15 10.67 3.78
N PHE A 267 23.85 10.76 3.54
CA PHE A 267 23.25 10.39 2.26
C PHE A 267 22.61 11.60 1.60
N SER A 268 22.95 11.82 0.33
CA SER A 268 22.26 12.83 -0.48
C SER A 268 20.81 12.44 -0.76
N ARG A 269 20.01 13.37 -1.32
CA ARG A 269 18.65 13.13 -1.81
C ARG A 269 18.44 11.82 -2.58
N ASN A 270 19.42 11.40 -3.38
CA ASN A 270 19.35 10.21 -4.23
C ASN A 270 20.03 8.98 -3.60
N GLY A 271 20.38 9.02 -2.31
CA GLY A 271 20.98 7.91 -1.58
C GLY A 271 22.49 7.74 -1.77
N PHE A 272 23.17 8.62 -2.51
CA PHE A 272 24.64 8.57 -2.61
C PHE A 272 25.29 8.92 -1.27
N ASN A 273 26.29 8.14 -0.89
CA ASN A 273 27.05 8.28 0.35
C ASN A 273 28.17 9.34 0.22
N TYR A 274 28.21 10.31 1.13
CA TYR A 274 29.23 11.38 1.22
C TYR A 274 30.01 11.36 2.55
N THR A 275 29.95 10.24 3.26
CA THR A 275 30.53 10.09 4.61
C THR A 275 32.03 10.33 4.63
N ASP A 276 32.78 9.92 3.60
CA ASP A 276 34.23 10.10 3.57
C ASP A 276 34.64 11.57 3.60
N ASN A 277 33.84 12.45 2.97
CA ASN A 277 34.10 13.89 2.98
C ASN A 277 33.59 14.56 4.27
N LEU A 278 32.36 14.25 4.67
CA LEU A 278 31.71 14.91 5.81
C LEU A 278 32.18 14.39 7.17
N GLY A 279 32.76 13.18 7.21
CA GLY A 279 33.34 12.55 8.39
C GLY A 279 32.58 11.32 8.85
N LYS A 280 33.26 10.22 9.14
CA LYS A 280 32.63 9.00 9.67
C LYS A 280 32.51 8.99 11.19
N ASN A 281 33.26 9.86 11.86
CA ASN A 281 33.31 10.01 13.31
C ASN A 281 33.85 11.41 13.64
N TYR A 282 33.94 11.74 14.93
CA TYR A 282 34.38 13.06 15.36
C TYR A 282 35.86 13.41 15.04
N GLU A 283 36.66 12.49 14.50
CA GLU A 283 38.08 12.72 14.18
C GLU A 283 38.34 12.93 12.68
N THR A 284 37.32 12.78 11.83
CA THR A 284 37.48 12.75 10.37
C THR A 284 36.50 13.66 9.67
N GLY A 285 36.87 14.14 8.48
CA GLY A 285 36.02 14.95 7.60
C GLY A 285 35.86 16.41 8.03
N ILE A 286 35.19 17.19 7.18
CA ILE A 286 35.09 18.65 7.33
C ILE A 286 33.90 19.13 8.17
N PHE A 287 32.97 18.23 8.51
CA PHE A 287 31.71 18.58 9.18
C PHE A 287 31.54 17.88 10.53
N THR A 288 31.67 16.55 10.58
CA THR A 288 31.41 15.74 11.77
C THR A 288 32.19 16.19 13.02
N PRO A 289 33.48 16.60 12.94
CA PRO A 289 34.20 17.09 14.10
C PRO A 289 33.54 18.31 14.76
N LYS A 290 32.84 19.15 13.97
CA LYS A 290 32.11 20.33 14.46
C LYS A 290 30.85 19.98 15.25
N LEU A 291 30.35 18.75 15.13
CA LEU A 291 29.21 18.25 15.91
C LEU A 291 29.59 17.79 17.33
N ARG A 292 30.90 17.71 17.63
CA ARG A 292 31.40 17.23 18.92
C ARG A 292 30.87 18.11 20.05
N GLY A 293 30.16 17.49 20.99
CA GLY A 293 29.61 18.18 22.16
C GLY A 293 28.30 18.96 21.90
N LEU A 294 27.80 19.02 20.66
CA LEU A 294 26.51 19.64 20.32
C LEU A 294 25.32 18.70 20.55
N LEU A 295 25.50 17.41 20.32
CA LEU A 295 24.45 16.40 20.53
C LEU A 295 24.33 16.03 22.01
N GLU A 296 23.11 15.79 22.47
CA GLU A 296 22.87 15.29 23.82
C GLU A 296 23.48 13.88 24.06
N PRO A 297 24.19 13.62 25.18
CA PRO A 297 24.88 12.34 25.40
C PRO A 297 23.97 11.12 25.48
N ARG A 298 22.68 11.33 25.75
CA ARG A 298 21.68 10.25 25.78
C ARG A 298 21.37 9.67 24.40
N ILE A 299 21.82 10.31 23.33
CA ILE A 299 21.51 9.93 21.95
C ILE A 299 22.51 8.86 21.49
N LYS A 300 22.00 7.65 21.25
CA LYS A 300 22.76 6.51 20.73
C LYS A 300 22.49 6.25 19.25
N LYS A 301 21.25 6.51 18.78
CA LYS A 301 20.85 6.38 17.38
C LYS A 301 20.03 7.60 16.96
N LEU A 302 20.35 8.17 15.80
CA LEU A 302 19.70 9.38 15.30
C LEU A 302 19.64 9.35 13.78
N ILE A 303 18.51 9.74 13.21
CA ILE A 303 18.40 10.07 11.79
C ILE A 303 17.78 11.45 11.68
N LEU A 304 18.49 12.38 11.05
CA LEU A 304 18.06 13.75 10.79
C LEU A 304 17.89 13.98 9.30
N ASP A 305 16.89 14.76 8.93
CA ASP A 305 16.68 15.23 7.56
C ASP A 305 16.87 16.75 7.53
N GLY A 306 17.73 17.22 6.64
CA GLY A 306 18.19 18.61 6.63
C GLY A 306 18.71 19.07 5.28
N GLU A 307 19.03 20.36 5.20
CA GLU A 307 19.70 20.95 4.05
C GLU A 307 21.13 21.32 4.43
N LEU A 308 22.10 20.78 3.70
CA LEU A 308 23.51 21.13 3.86
C LEU A 308 23.80 22.41 3.07
N MET A 309 24.16 23.45 3.80
CA MET A 309 24.40 24.80 3.33
C MET A 309 25.89 25.15 3.38
N LEU A 310 26.28 26.12 2.55
CA LEU A 310 27.55 26.83 2.67
C LEU A 310 27.39 27.97 3.68
N TRP A 311 28.20 27.99 4.73
CA TRP A 311 28.24 29.07 5.71
C TRP A 311 29.50 29.91 5.53
N ASP A 312 29.33 31.22 5.35
CA ASP A 312 30.42 32.18 5.28
C ASP A 312 30.80 32.66 6.68
N THR A 313 31.95 32.21 7.19
CA THR A 313 32.40 32.54 8.55
C THR A 313 32.85 34.01 8.69
N LYS A 314 33.07 34.72 7.58
CA LYS A 314 33.46 36.14 7.60
C LYS A 314 32.26 37.06 7.78
N TYR A 315 31.15 36.77 7.09
CA TYR A 315 29.97 37.63 7.08
C TYR A 315 28.78 37.06 7.85
N GLY A 316 28.86 35.81 8.32
CA GLY A 316 27.80 35.17 9.08
C GLY A 316 26.52 34.99 8.27
N ASN A 317 26.65 34.52 7.02
CA ASN A 317 25.51 34.30 6.15
C ASN A 317 25.64 33.03 5.30
N PHE A 318 24.50 32.55 4.80
CA PHE A 318 24.47 31.43 3.88
C PHE A 318 24.93 31.84 2.47
N GLY A 319 25.84 31.05 1.90
CA GLY A 319 26.16 31.10 0.48
C GLY A 319 25.02 30.53 -0.36
N CYS A 320 24.88 31.00 -1.60
CA CYS A 320 23.90 30.48 -2.54
C CYS A 320 24.50 29.41 -3.45
N LYS A 321 23.68 28.48 -3.93
CA LYS A 321 24.10 27.39 -4.83
C LYS A 321 24.66 27.86 -6.18
N GLY A 322 24.40 29.12 -6.56
CA GLY A 322 24.97 29.75 -7.76
C GLY A 322 26.45 30.12 -7.64
N MET A 323 27.07 29.96 -6.47
CA MET A 323 28.50 30.20 -6.28
C MET A 323 29.32 29.06 -6.90
N ALA A 324 30.54 29.35 -7.36
CA ALA A 324 31.46 28.35 -7.94
C ALA A 324 32.01 27.31 -6.92
N LEU A 325 31.46 27.30 -5.70
CA LEU A 325 31.85 26.43 -4.60
C LEU A 325 30.72 25.43 -4.36
N ASP A 326 31.07 24.14 -4.33
CA ASP A 326 30.15 23.05 -4.04
C ASP A 326 30.40 22.57 -2.61
N VAL A 327 29.36 22.59 -1.76
CA VAL A 327 29.44 22.12 -0.37
C VAL A 327 29.95 20.67 -0.27
N LYS A 328 29.72 19.87 -1.31
CA LYS A 328 30.18 18.47 -1.40
C LYS A 328 31.67 18.34 -1.71
N LYS A 329 32.35 19.42 -2.08
CA LYS A 329 33.77 19.43 -2.52
C LYS A 329 34.61 20.47 -1.79
N LEU A 330 34.15 20.96 -0.64
CA LEU A 330 34.93 21.88 0.17
C LEU A 330 36.20 21.21 0.69
N ASN A 331 37.29 21.94 0.64
CA ASN A 331 38.52 21.60 1.35
C ASN A 331 38.56 22.37 2.67
N ASP A 332 39.24 21.85 3.69
CA ASP A 332 39.31 22.37 5.07
C ASP A 332 40.09 23.69 5.23
N THR A 333 40.19 24.51 4.17
CA THR A 333 41.22 25.55 4.04
C THR A 333 40.69 27.00 3.99
N GLY A 334 39.45 27.32 4.39
CA GLY A 334 39.01 28.73 4.26
C GLY A 334 37.69 29.20 4.85
N ARG A 335 37.27 30.38 4.33
CA ARG A 335 36.12 31.24 4.70
C ARG A 335 34.75 30.54 4.71
N TYR A 336 34.61 29.42 4.02
CA TYR A 336 33.34 28.72 3.91
C TYR A 336 33.41 27.37 4.62
N GLN A 337 32.37 27.04 5.39
CA GLN A 337 32.24 25.76 6.05
C GLN A 337 30.86 25.14 5.79
N PRO A 338 30.71 23.81 5.88
CA PRO A 338 29.39 23.18 5.87
C PRO A 338 28.59 23.57 7.13
N CYS A 339 27.33 23.96 6.94
CA CYS A 339 26.32 24.10 7.99
C CYS A 339 25.11 23.24 7.63
N PHE A 340 24.55 22.50 8.60
CA PHE A 340 23.43 21.60 8.35
C PHE A 340 22.16 22.14 8.98
N CYS A 341 21.28 22.70 8.16
CA CYS A 341 19.99 23.21 8.55
C CYS A 341 18.98 22.06 8.67
N VAL A 342 18.82 21.53 9.88
CA VAL A 342 17.91 20.42 10.18
C VAL A 342 16.47 20.94 10.31
N PHE A 343 15.52 20.32 9.60
CA PHE A 343 14.09 20.63 9.73
C PHE A 343 13.24 19.42 10.11
N ASP A 344 13.78 18.20 10.12
CA ASP A 344 13.04 17.01 10.58
C ASP A 344 13.93 15.98 11.28
N ILE A 345 13.30 15.16 12.12
CA ILE A 345 13.90 14.01 12.79
C ILE A 345 13.11 12.75 12.45
N ILE A 346 13.82 11.73 11.97
CA ILE A 346 13.24 10.51 11.42
C ILE A 346 13.40 9.34 12.38
N MET A 347 14.47 9.32 13.18
CA MET A 347 14.72 8.30 14.20
C MET A 347 15.38 8.89 15.45
N PHE A 348 14.97 8.42 16.63
CA PHE A 348 15.59 8.75 17.92
C PHE A 348 15.68 7.49 18.80
N ASN A 349 16.90 7.05 19.15
CA ASN A 349 17.19 5.95 20.08
C ASN A 349 16.33 4.68 19.87
N ASP A 350 16.32 4.14 18.66
CA ASP A 350 15.55 2.96 18.22
C ASP A 350 14.08 3.21 17.85
N ARG A 351 13.56 4.42 18.06
CA ARG A 351 12.19 4.78 17.64
C ARG A 351 12.20 5.50 16.29
N VAL A 352 11.55 4.91 15.29
CA VAL A 352 11.22 5.59 14.01
C VAL A 352 10.05 6.54 14.24
N LEU A 353 10.17 7.76 13.73
CA LEU A 353 9.25 8.88 13.99
C LEU A 353 8.41 9.28 12.78
N THR A 354 8.55 8.64 11.62
CA THR A 354 7.87 9.00 10.35
C THR A 354 6.35 9.09 10.46
N ASN A 355 5.75 8.42 11.45
CA ASN A 355 4.32 8.43 11.73
C ASN A 355 3.83 9.35 12.84
N GLN A 356 4.76 9.99 13.56
CA GLN A 356 4.39 11.00 14.53
C GLN A 356 4.03 12.31 13.81
N PRO A 357 3.05 13.09 14.31
CA PRO A 357 2.77 14.43 13.79
C PRO A 357 4.03 15.30 13.75
N LEU A 358 4.15 16.17 12.74
CA LEU A 358 5.32 17.07 12.59
C LEU A 358 5.57 17.88 13.88
N LYS A 359 4.51 18.30 14.59
CA LYS A 359 4.61 18.98 15.88
C LYS A 359 5.45 18.18 16.90
N GLU A 360 5.12 16.92 17.10
CA GLU A 360 5.83 16.05 18.05
C GLU A 360 7.27 15.78 17.61
N ARG A 361 7.50 15.61 16.28
CA ARG A 361 8.87 15.47 15.76
C ARG A 361 9.71 16.71 16.02
N ARG A 362 9.14 17.92 15.85
CA ARG A 362 9.81 19.19 16.17
C ARG A 362 10.10 19.33 17.66
N GLU A 363 9.17 18.93 18.52
CA GLU A 363 9.39 18.90 19.97
C GLU A 363 10.56 17.98 20.35
N ILE A 364 10.67 16.80 19.73
CA ILE A 364 11.81 15.90 19.94
C ILE A 364 13.10 16.52 19.40
N LEU A 365 13.07 17.08 18.18
CA LEU A 365 14.22 17.71 17.52
C LEU A 365 14.82 18.84 18.39
N ALA A 366 13.98 19.62 19.07
CA ALA A 366 14.42 20.67 19.99
C ALA A 366 15.22 20.14 21.20
N THR A 367 15.13 18.83 21.50
CA THR A 367 15.86 18.18 22.60
C THR A 367 17.08 17.39 22.14
N VAL A 368 17.44 17.48 20.85
CA VAL A 368 18.58 16.77 20.24
C VAL A 368 19.89 17.53 20.46
N PHE A 369 19.83 18.85 20.33
CA PHE A 369 20.99 19.74 20.38
C PHE A 369 21.02 20.48 21.72
N ARG A 370 22.23 20.64 22.27
CA ARG A 370 22.47 21.51 23.41
C ARG A 370 22.37 22.96 22.97
N GLU A 371 21.74 23.80 23.79
CA GLU A 371 21.81 25.25 23.61
C GLU A 371 23.27 25.70 23.71
N THR A 372 23.82 26.20 22.60
CA THR A 372 25.12 26.86 22.58
C THR A 372 24.94 28.24 21.95
N GLU A 373 25.63 29.25 22.50
CA GLU A 373 25.62 30.63 21.99
C GLU A 373 26.24 30.76 20.59
N GLN A 374 26.78 29.68 20.03
CA GLN A 374 27.40 29.65 18.71
C GLN A 374 26.39 29.19 17.67
N LEU A 375 25.67 30.17 17.11
CA LEU A 375 24.96 30.08 15.84
C LEU A 375 25.96 29.71 14.72
N TRP A 376 25.75 28.58 14.06
CA TRP A 376 26.47 28.16 12.86
C TRP A 376 25.53 27.98 11.69
#